data_AF-A0A7W6P5Q3-F1
#
_entry.id   AF-A0A7W6P5Q3-F1
#
_cell.length_a   1.000
_cell.length_b   1.000
_cell.length_c   1.000
_cell.angle_alpha   90.00
_cell.angle_beta   90.00
_cell.angle_gamma   90.00
#
_symmetry.space_group_name_H-M   'P 1'
#
loop_
_entity.id
_entity.type
_entity.pdbx_description
1 polymer ?
#
loop_
_entity_poly.entity_id
_entity_poly.type
_entity_poly.pdbx_seq_one_letter_code
_entity_poly.pdbx_strand_id
1 'polypeptide(L)'
;MKTNNTPAIIIGSIQEFYNGREPEEIYTALEIDKNCFDGWIRDFGDIANELLKLKDENETLRTMFTNLSLVNHSLRNSLDSLTRKDASVFDLLLKKRGKGNLSYP
;
A
#
# COMPACT_ATOMS: atom_id res chain seq x y z
N MET A 1 7.36 -11.30 -38.50
CA MET A 1 6.07 -11.23 -37.78
C MET A 1 5.92 -9.79 -37.28
N LYS A 2 4.77 -9.13 -37.46
CA LYS A 2 4.53 -7.84 -36.79
C LYS A 2 4.32 -8.14 -35.31
N THR A 3 5.31 -7.86 -34.49
CA THR A 3 5.18 -7.90 -33.03
C THR A 3 4.07 -6.94 -32.63
N ASN A 4 2.96 -7.47 -32.14
CA ASN A 4 1.88 -6.69 -31.55
C ASN A 4 2.38 -6.15 -30.21
N ASN A 5 3.25 -5.16 -30.26
CA ASN A 5 3.77 -4.49 -29.09
C ASN A 5 2.61 -3.75 -28.43
N THR A 6 2.07 -4.36 -27.38
CA THR A 6 0.97 -3.78 -26.63
C THR A 6 1.48 -2.55 -25.88
N PRO A 7 0.61 -1.55 -25.60
CA PRO A 7 1.01 -0.38 -24.83
C PRO A 7 1.72 -0.72 -23.52
N ALA A 8 1.33 -1.82 -22.87
CA ALA A 8 1.95 -2.31 -21.65
C ALA A 8 3.43 -2.71 -21.85
N ILE A 9 3.78 -3.34 -22.98
CA ILE A 9 5.16 -3.71 -23.29
C ILE A 9 5.99 -2.44 -23.53
N ILE A 10 5.49 -1.52 -24.35
CA ILE A 10 6.18 -0.26 -24.68
C ILE A 10 6.51 0.51 -23.40
N ILE A 11 5.49 0.75 -22.56
CA ILE A 11 5.65 1.47 -21.31
C ILE A 11 6.56 0.71 -20.34
N GLY A 12 6.38 -0.60 -20.20
CA GLY A 12 7.21 -1.41 -19.32
C GLY A 12 8.69 -1.38 -19.70
N SER A 13 9.00 -1.46 -21.00
CA SER A 13 10.37 -1.40 -21.51
C SER A 13 11.01 -0.02 -21.30
N ILE A 14 10.27 1.07 -21.47
CA ILE A 14 10.75 2.42 -21.14
C ILE A 14 11.02 2.53 -19.64
N GLN A 15 10.15 1.98 -18.79
CA GLN A 15 10.34 1.98 -17.35
C GLN A 15 11.58 1.18 -16.92
N GLU A 16 11.85 0.03 -17.55
CA GLU A 16 13.08 -0.72 -17.31
C GLU A 16 14.33 0.09 -17.65
N PHE A 17 14.31 0.81 -18.77
CA PHE A 17 15.38 1.75 -19.13
C PHE A 17 15.56 2.85 -18.07
N TYR A 18 14.49 3.49 -17.63
CA TYR A 18 14.56 4.50 -16.56
C TYR A 18 15.02 3.95 -15.21
N ASN A 19 14.83 2.66 -14.97
CA ASN A 19 15.36 1.96 -13.80
C ASN A 19 16.83 1.51 -13.97
N GLY A 20 17.48 1.87 -15.07
CA GLY A 20 18.91 1.66 -15.30
C GLY A 20 19.27 0.42 -16.14
N ARG A 21 18.29 -0.23 -16.78
CA ARG A 21 18.58 -1.30 -17.74
C ARG A 21 19.14 -0.71 -19.04
N GLU A 22 20.18 -1.33 -19.59
CA GLU A 22 20.80 -0.87 -20.83
C GLU A 22 19.82 -0.96 -22.02
N PRO A 23 19.70 0.10 -22.85
CA PRO A 23 18.76 0.13 -23.97
C PRO A 23 19.07 -0.96 -25.02
N GLU A 24 20.35 -1.28 -25.23
CA GLU A 24 20.84 -2.38 -26.08
C GLU A 24 20.20 -3.72 -25.74
N GLU A 25 20.09 -4.03 -24.45
CA GLU A 25 19.50 -5.29 -23.99
C GLU A 25 17.99 -5.33 -24.25
N ILE A 26 17.33 -4.18 -24.13
CA ILE A 26 15.88 -4.06 -24.24
C ILE A 26 15.46 -4.25 -25.70
N TYR A 27 16.01 -3.48 -26.64
CA TYR A 27 15.60 -3.59 -28.03
C TYR A 27 16.04 -4.93 -28.65
N THR A 28 17.15 -5.50 -28.19
CA THR A 28 17.59 -6.84 -28.62
C THR A 28 16.63 -7.92 -28.14
N ALA A 29 16.21 -7.87 -26.86
CA ALA A 29 15.25 -8.83 -26.30
C ALA A 29 13.85 -8.73 -26.95
N LEU A 30 13.47 -7.54 -27.42
CA LEU A 30 12.19 -7.29 -28.07
C LEU A 30 12.23 -7.52 -29.59
N GLU A 31 13.40 -7.86 -30.14
CA GLU A 31 13.63 -7.98 -31.60
C GLU A 31 13.19 -6.72 -32.37
N ILE A 32 13.42 -5.53 -31.78
CA ILE A 32 13.16 -4.24 -32.41
C ILE A 32 14.47 -3.52 -32.69
N ASP A 33 14.45 -2.59 -33.65
CA ASP A 33 15.61 -1.74 -33.92
C ASP A 33 15.73 -0.61 -32.88
N LYS A 34 16.95 -0.08 -32.75
CA LYS A 34 17.25 1.03 -31.84
C LYS A 34 16.39 2.26 -32.11
N ASN A 35 16.15 2.61 -33.38
CA ASN A 35 15.39 3.80 -33.74
C ASN A 35 13.92 3.69 -33.32
N CYS A 36 13.36 2.48 -33.33
CA CYS A 36 12.03 2.16 -32.85
C CYS A 36 11.94 2.40 -31.34
N PHE A 37 12.93 1.91 -30.58
CA PHE A 37 12.97 2.13 -29.13
C PHE A 37 13.21 3.61 -28.77
N ASP A 38 14.11 4.30 -29.47
CA ASP A 38 14.32 5.74 -29.33
C ASP A 38 13.03 6.52 -29.63
N GLY A 39 12.26 6.08 -30.64
CA GLY A 39 10.93 6.62 -30.94
C GLY A 39 9.93 6.42 -29.81
N TRP A 40 9.93 5.24 -29.17
CA TRP A 40 9.07 4.98 -28.02
C TRP A 40 9.41 5.87 -26.83
N ILE A 41 10.70 6.05 -26.53
CA ILE A 41 11.13 6.95 -25.45
C ILE A 41 10.66 8.38 -25.73
N ARG A 42 10.80 8.85 -26.97
CA ARG A 42 10.36 10.20 -27.35
C ARG A 42 8.84 10.36 -27.25
N ASP A 43 8.08 9.37 -27.72
CA ASP A 43 6.64 9.51 -27.89
C ASP A 43 5.86 9.13 -26.60
N PHE A 44 6.42 8.26 -25.75
CA PHE A 44 5.75 7.73 -24.55
C PHE A 44 6.54 7.90 -23.25
N GLY A 45 7.74 8.47 -23.29
CA GLY A 45 8.60 8.65 -22.12
C GLY A 45 7.94 9.42 -20.98
N ASP A 46 7.24 10.51 -21.29
CA ASP A 46 6.54 11.32 -20.29
C ASP A 46 5.45 10.51 -19.56
N ILE A 47 4.65 9.75 -20.31
CA ILE A 47 3.60 8.88 -19.76
C ILE A 47 4.22 7.76 -18.92
N ALA A 48 5.30 7.14 -19.39
CA ALA A 48 5.99 6.08 -18.66
C ALA A 48 6.53 6.57 -17.32
N ASN A 49 7.07 7.80 -17.29
CA ASN A 49 7.57 8.47 -16.09
C ASN A 49 6.43 8.86 -15.13
N GLU A 50 5.33 9.40 -15.64
CA GLU A 50 4.15 9.70 -14.82
C GLU A 50 3.59 8.44 -14.15
N LEU A 51 3.47 7.35 -14.91
CA LEU A 51 3.03 6.05 -14.38
C LEU A 51 3.99 5.50 -13.32
N LEU A 52 5.30 5.73 -13.45
CA LEU A 52 6.28 5.33 -12.44
C LEU A 52 6.05 6.10 -11.13
N LYS A 53 5.88 7.42 -11.20
CA LYS A 53 5.57 8.26 -10.02
C LYS A 53 4.26 7.86 -9.35
N LEU A 54 3.21 7.64 -10.14
CA LEU A 54 1.91 7.20 -9.63
C LEU A 54 2.00 5.84 -8.92
N LYS A 55 2.87 4.93 -9.41
CA LYS A 55 3.11 3.64 -8.76
C LYS A 55 3.78 3.82 -7.40
N ASP A 56 4.78 4.68 -7.29
CA ASP A 56 5.47 4.98 -6.02
C ASP A 56 4.53 5.65 -5.01
N GLU A 57 3.70 6.59 -5.47
CA GLU A 57 2.65 7.22 -4.66
C GLU A 57 1.62 6.20 -4.19
N ASN A 58 1.19 5.27 -5.06
CA ASN A 58 0.25 4.21 -4.70
C ASN A 58 0.82 3.30 -3.60
N GLU A 59 2.10 2.92 -3.70
CA GLU A 59 2.77 2.10 -2.70
C GLU A 59 2.88 2.82 -1.35
N THR A 60 3.18 4.13 -1.40
CA THR A 60 3.16 5.00 -0.22
C THR A 60 1.78 5.01 0.44
N LEU A 61 0.70 5.18 -0.35
CA LEU A 61 -0.67 5.17 0.14
C LEU A 61 -1.07 3.80 0.73
N ARG A 62 -0.63 2.69 0.12
CA ARG A 62 -0.86 1.33 0.66
C ARG A 62 -0.19 1.13 2.02
N THR A 63 1.02 1.65 2.17
CA THR A 63 1.75 1.63 3.44
C THR A 63 1.03 2.45 4.50
N MET A 64 0.60 3.66 4.16
CA MET A 64 -0.19 4.51 5.06
C MET A 64 -1.50 3.85 5.48
N PHE A 65 -2.22 3.25 4.54
CA PHE A 65 -3.47 2.53 4.81
C PHE A 65 -3.25 1.36 5.77
N THR A 66 -2.18 0.59 5.57
CA THR A 66 -1.83 -0.54 6.44
C THR A 66 -1.54 -0.06 7.86
N ASN A 67 -0.73 0.98 8.00
CA ASN A 67 -0.38 1.55 9.31
C ASN A 67 -1.61 2.10 10.04
N LEU A 68 -2.47 2.85 9.34
CA LEU A 68 -3.71 3.37 9.91
C LEU A 68 -4.66 2.25 10.34
N SER A 69 -4.74 1.17 9.56
CA SER A 69 -5.56 0.01 9.89
C SER A 69 -5.06 -0.70 11.15
N LEU A 70 -3.73 -0.85 11.31
CA LEU A 70 -3.12 -1.41 12.51
C LEU A 70 -3.40 -0.55 13.74
N VAL A 71 -3.21 0.77 13.64
CA VAL A 71 -3.50 1.72 14.72
C VAL A 71 -4.97 1.67 15.11
N ASN A 72 -5.88 1.70 14.13
CA ASN A 72 -7.32 1.63 14.38
C ASN A 72 -7.70 0.31 15.08
N HIS A 73 -7.14 -0.82 14.65
CA HIS A 73 -7.36 -2.10 15.31
C HIS A 73 -6.86 -2.11 16.76
N SER A 74 -5.65 -1.56 17.00
CA SER A 74 -5.10 -1.42 18.36
C SER A 74 -5.98 -0.55 19.26
N LEU A 75 -6.47 0.58 18.75
CA LEU A 75 -7.36 1.49 19.48
C LEU A 75 -8.69 0.80 19.83
N ARG A 76 -9.30 0.07 18.90
CA ARG A 76 -10.51 -0.72 19.16
C ARG A 76 -10.28 -1.76 20.25
N ASN A 77 -9.18 -2.50 20.19
CA ASN A 77 -8.85 -3.49 21.21
C ASN A 77 -8.65 -2.86 22.60
N SER A 78 -8.01 -1.70 22.67
CA SER A 78 -7.87 -0.92 23.90
C SER A 78 -9.21 -0.45 24.45
N LEU A 79 -10.10 0.07 23.60
CA LEU A 79 -11.44 0.49 23.97
C LEU A 79 -12.29 -0.67 24.50
N ASP A 80 -12.26 -1.82 23.82
CA ASP A 80 -12.96 -3.03 24.25
C ASP A 80 -12.39 -3.57 25.57
N SER A 81 -11.09 -3.41 25.81
CA SER A 81 -10.47 -3.79 27.09
C SER A 81 -10.93 -2.87 28.22
N LEU A 82 -10.96 -1.56 28.00
CA LEU A 82 -11.44 -0.58 28.98
C LEU A 82 -12.91 -0.82 29.32
N THR A 83 -13.77 -0.97 28.31
CA THR A 83 -15.20 -1.21 28.51
C THR A 83 -15.45 -2.50 29.32
N ARG A 84 -14.69 -3.57 29.05
CA ARG A 84 -14.77 -4.81 29.84
C ARG A 84 -14.27 -4.65 31.27
N LYS A 85 -13.20 -3.89 31.49
CA LYS A 85 -12.71 -3.57 32.83
C LYS A 85 -13.75 -2.79 33.62
N ASP A 86 -14.36 -1.77 33.02
CA ASP A 86 -15.39 -0.96 33.67
C ASP A 86 -16.61 -1.81 34.04
N ALA A 87 -17.09 -2.67 33.13
CA ALA A 87 -18.17 -3.61 33.41
C ALA A 87 -17.84 -4.55 34.59
N SER A 88 -16.62 -5.10 34.63
CA SER A 88 -16.19 -5.96 35.73
C SER A 88 -16.12 -5.25 37.09
N VAL A 89 -15.76 -3.95 37.09
CA VAL A 89 -15.76 -3.11 38.30
C VAL A 89 -17.20 -2.87 38.78
N PHE A 90 -18.13 -2.59 37.86
CA PHE A 90 -19.55 -2.46 38.19
C PHE A 90 -20.13 -3.75 38.79
N ASP A 91 -19.82 -4.91 38.22
CA ASP A 91 -20.24 -6.21 38.75
C ASP A 91 -19.66 -6.49 40.15
N LEU A 92 -18.41 -6.11 40.40
CA LEU A 92 -17.79 -6.18 41.72
C LEU A 92 -18.50 -5.30 42.74
N LEU A 93 -18.87 -4.07 42.36
CA LEU A 93 -19.61 -3.14 43.22
C LEU A 93 -21.03 -3.65 43.52
N LEU A 94 -21.72 -4.22 42.53
CA LEU A 94 -23.04 -4.84 42.72
C LEU A 94 -22.96 -6.07 43.64
N LYS A 95 -21.97 -6.95 43.45
CA LYS A 95 -21.72 -8.10 44.34
C LYS A 95 -21.40 -7.66 45.77
N LYS A 96 -20.65 -6.56 45.96
CA LYS A 96 -20.40 -5.98 47.30
C LYS A 96 -21.66 -5.43 47.94
N ARG A 97 -22.55 -4.76 47.18
CA ARG A 97 -23.86 -4.31 47.72
C ARG A 97 -24.78 -5.46 48.10
N GLY A 98 -24.82 -6.54 47.31
CA GLY A 98 -25.70 -7.69 47.54
C GLY A 98 -25.30 -8.59 48.72
N LYS A 99 -24.07 -8.47 49.25
CA LYS A 99 -23.53 -9.30 50.34
C LYS A 99 -23.61 -8.70 51.75
N GLY A 100 -24.24 -7.53 51.91
CA GLY A 100 -24.55 -6.96 53.22
C GLY A 100 -23.43 -6.13 53.85
N ASN A 101 -23.88 -5.01 54.45
CA ASN A 101 -23.20 -4.09 55.36
C ASN A 101 -21.95 -3.35 54.86
N LEU A 102 -22.16 -2.30 54.07
CA LEU A 102 -21.32 -1.11 54.14
C LEU A 102 -21.82 -0.21 55.29
N SER A 103 -21.35 -0.48 56.51
CA SER A 103 -21.25 0.58 57.52
C SER A 103 -19.98 1.35 57.23
N TYR A 104 -20.11 2.62 56.86
CA TYR A 104 -19.01 3.57 56.91
C TYR A 104 -18.70 3.87 58.39
N PRO A 105 -17.43 3.94 58.82
CA PRO A 105 -17.06 4.77 59.96
C PRO A 105 -17.14 6.27 59.60
#